data_AF-A0A7J2HSA1-F1
#
_entry.id   AF-A0A7J2HSA1-F1
#
_cell.length_a   1.000
_cell.length_b   1.000
_cell.length_c   1.000
_cell.angle_alpha   90.00
_cell.angle_beta   90.00
_cell.angle_gamma   90.00
#
_symmetry.space_group_name_H-M   'P 1'
#
loop_
_entity.id
_entity.type
_entity.pdbx_description
1 polymer ?
#
loop_
_entity_poly.entity_id
_entity_poly.type
_entity_poly.pdbx_seq_one_letter_code
_entity_poly.pdbx_strand_id
1 'polypeptide(L)'
;MELVRKLKRLRPHGTLILEVDGVRVVDEDLARLLLLIDRGGSILSASRILKIAYSRAWEAIARAERILGIRLVEPRRGGRSGG
;
A
#
# COMPACT_ATOMS: atom_id res chain seq x y z
N MET A 1 -21.48 2.88 -37.16
CA MET A 1 -22.00 3.54 -35.93
C MET A 1 -21.83 2.72 -34.65
N GLU A 2 -21.84 1.37 -34.69
CA GLU A 2 -21.73 0.53 -33.48
C GLU A 2 -20.34 0.57 -32.81
N LEU A 3 -19.26 0.62 -33.60
CA LEU A 3 -17.89 0.73 -33.10
C LEU A 3 -17.68 1.99 -32.24
N VAL A 4 -18.19 3.14 -32.70
CA VAL A 4 -18.12 4.42 -31.97
C VAL A 4 -18.85 4.34 -30.63
N ARG A 5 -19.97 3.59 -30.54
CA ARG A 5 -20.69 3.35 -29.29
C ARG A 5 -19.91 2.44 -28.34
N LYS A 6 -19.21 1.42 -28.84
CA LYS A 6 -18.35 0.53 -28.04
C LYS A 6 -17.13 1.28 -27.47
N LEU A 7 -16.49 2.11 -28.27
CA LEU A 7 -15.34 2.92 -27.83
C LEU A 7 -15.69 3.91 -26.72
N LYS A 8 -16.90 4.50 -26.74
CA LYS A 8 -17.38 5.43 -25.68
C LYS A 8 -17.56 4.77 -24.30
N ARG A 9 -17.58 3.44 -24.21
CA ARG A 9 -17.71 2.71 -22.93
C ARG A 9 -16.37 2.39 -22.27
N LEU A 10 -15.26 2.60 -22.97
CA LEU A 10 -13.94 2.36 -22.41
C LEU A 10 -13.63 3.40 -21.35
N ARG A 11 -13.16 2.94 -20.19
CA ARG A 11 -12.59 3.80 -19.15
C ARG A 11 -11.13 3.43 -18.98
N PRO A 12 -10.21 4.40 -18.98
CA PRO A 12 -8.82 4.09 -18.72
C PRO A 12 -8.69 3.53 -17.30
N HIS A 13 -7.95 2.45 -17.18
CA HIS A 13 -7.53 1.89 -15.91
C HIS A 13 -6.03 1.65 -16.00
N GLY A 14 -5.31 2.09 -14.99
CA GLY A 14 -3.86 1.97 -14.94
C GLY A 14 -3.39 1.96 -13.49
N THR A 15 -2.27 1.31 -13.27
CA THR A 15 -1.59 1.29 -11.97
C THR A 15 -0.46 2.31 -12.00
N LEU A 16 -0.29 3.05 -10.91
CA LEU A 16 0.84 3.95 -10.71
C LEU A 16 1.89 3.24 -9.85
N ILE A 17 3.15 3.34 -10.25
CA ILE A 17 4.29 2.91 -9.47
C ILE A 17 5.22 4.12 -9.33
N LEU A 18 5.63 4.41 -8.10
CA LEU A 18 6.59 5.47 -7.79
C LEU A 18 7.96 4.85 -7.57
N GLU A 19 8.97 5.42 -8.24
CA GLU A 19 10.34 4.95 -8.21
C GLU A 19 11.28 6.03 -7.70
N VAL A 20 12.37 5.59 -7.07
CA VAL A 20 13.54 6.41 -6.76
C VAL A 20 14.73 5.74 -7.42
N ASP A 21 15.44 6.47 -8.29
CA ASP A 21 16.60 5.98 -9.05
C ASP A 21 16.34 4.66 -9.81
N GLY A 22 15.15 4.52 -10.40
CA GLY A 22 14.72 3.33 -11.14
C GLY A 22 14.35 2.12 -10.25
N VAL A 23 14.31 2.30 -8.93
CA VAL A 23 13.88 1.28 -7.98
C VAL A 23 12.45 1.56 -7.53
N ARG A 24 11.57 0.57 -7.67
CA ARG A 24 10.18 0.66 -7.21
C ARG A 24 10.09 0.82 -5.70
N VAL A 25 9.39 1.87 -5.27
CA VAL A 25 9.21 2.21 -3.85
C VAL A 25 7.76 2.05 -3.42
N VAL A 26 6.84 2.65 -4.17
CA VAL A 26 5.41 2.62 -3.82
C VAL A 26 4.62 2.11 -5.01
N ASP A 27 3.91 1.01 -4.80
CA ASP A 27 2.87 0.51 -5.70
C ASP A 27 1.50 0.65 -5.04
N GLU A 28 0.47 0.20 -5.75
CA GLU A 28 -0.91 0.29 -5.28
C GLU A 28 -1.15 -0.50 -3.97
N ASP A 29 -0.45 -1.63 -3.79
CA ASP A 29 -0.62 -2.47 -2.61
C ASP A 29 -0.01 -1.83 -1.37
N LEU A 30 1.21 -1.28 -1.48
CA LEU A 30 1.82 -0.53 -0.38
C LEU A 30 1.01 0.74 -0.06
N ALA A 31 0.53 1.47 -1.07
CA ALA A 31 -0.30 2.66 -0.85
C ALA A 31 -1.59 2.32 -0.10
N ARG A 32 -2.29 1.24 -0.49
CA ARG A 32 -3.49 0.76 0.21
C ARG A 32 -3.17 0.30 1.63
N LEU A 33 -2.03 -0.37 1.84
CA LEU A 33 -1.58 -0.80 3.16
C LEU A 33 -1.39 0.40 4.09
N LEU A 34 -0.65 1.42 3.65
CA LEU A 34 -0.40 2.63 4.43
C LEU A 34 -1.70 3.39 4.74
N LEU A 35 -2.60 3.51 3.77
CA LEU A 35 -3.92 4.13 3.97
C LEU A 35 -4.77 3.39 5.02
N LEU A 36 -4.72 2.06 5.02
CA LEU A 36 -5.43 1.26 6.02
C LEU A 36 -4.79 1.34 7.41
N ILE A 37 -3.47 1.49 7.48
CA ILE A 37 -2.76 1.72 8.76
C ILE A 37 -3.16 3.08 9.34
N ASP A 38 -3.17 4.13 8.51
CA ASP A 38 -3.59 5.47 8.90
C ASP A 38 -5.02 5.49 9.45
N ARG A 39 -5.96 4.80 8.78
CA ARG A 39 -7.37 4.73 9.19
C ARG A 39 -7.66 3.75 10.34
N GLY A 40 -6.99 2.60 10.35
CA GLY A 40 -7.30 1.44 11.18
C GLY A 40 -6.32 1.18 12.32
N GLY A 41 -5.25 1.97 12.41
CA GLY A 41 -4.35 2.06 13.57
C GLY A 41 -3.31 0.95 13.71
N SER A 42 -3.31 -0.10 12.88
CA SER A 42 -2.25 -1.13 12.94
C SER A 42 -2.01 -1.87 11.63
N ILE A 43 -0.77 -2.32 11.47
CA ILE A 43 -0.30 -3.14 10.34
C ILE A 43 -1.01 -4.50 10.32
N LEU A 44 -1.26 -5.09 11.50
CA LEU A 44 -1.99 -6.34 11.62
C LEU A 44 -3.44 -6.24 11.11
N SER A 45 -4.13 -5.15 11.45
CA SER A 45 -5.48 -4.90 10.94
C SER A 45 -5.46 -4.72 9.42
N ALA A 46 -4.57 -3.88 8.92
CA ALA A 46 -4.42 -3.61 7.49
C ALA A 46 -4.06 -4.88 6.68
N SER A 47 -3.15 -5.72 7.19
CA SER A 47 -2.76 -6.97 6.52
C SER A 47 -3.93 -7.96 6.44
N ARG A 48 -4.78 -8.03 7.48
CA ARG A 48 -5.99 -8.86 7.47
C ARG A 48 -7.01 -8.38 6.44
N ILE A 49 -7.24 -7.07 6.35
CA ILE A 49 -8.15 -6.47 5.36
C ILE A 49 -7.66 -6.75 3.94
N LEU A 50 -6.36 -6.58 3.70
CA LEU A 50 -5.74 -6.85 2.40
C LEU A 50 -5.52 -8.34 2.11
N LYS A 51 -5.81 -9.23 3.07
CA LYS A 51 -5.60 -10.67 2.96
C LYS A 51 -4.14 -11.05 2.61
N ILE A 52 -3.18 -10.32 3.16
CA ILE A 52 -1.75 -10.62 3.04
C ILE A 52 -1.18 -11.07 4.38
N ALA A 53 -0.10 -11.87 4.32
CA ALA A 53 0.65 -12.23 5.51
C ALA A 53 1.18 -10.97 6.20
N TYR A 54 1.12 -10.94 7.53
CA TYR A 54 1.64 -9.82 8.33
C TYR A 54 3.13 -9.54 8.04
N SER A 55 3.94 -10.59 7.91
CA SER A 55 5.36 -10.48 7.53
C SER A 55 5.56 -9.79 6.19
N ARG A 56 4.71 -10.06 5.21
CA ARG A 56 4.77 -9.44 3.88
C ARG A 56 4.38 -7.97 3.91
N ALA A 57 3.36 -7.62 4.68
CA ALA A 57 3.02 -6.21 4.93
C ALA A 57 4.22 -5.47 5.54
N TRP A 58 4.90 -6.13 6.49
CA TRP A 58 6.03 -5.53 7.18
C TRP A 58 7.26 -5.39 6.29
N GLU A 59 7.56 -6.40 5.47
CA GLU A 59 8.64 -6.37 4.50
C GLU A 59 8.44 -5.26 3.45
N ALA A 60 7.21 -5.06 2.98
CA ALA A 60 6.88 -3.99 2.03
C ALA A 60 7.19 -2.60 2.60
N ILE A 61 6.74 -2.34 3.83
CA ILE A 61 7.01 -1.07 4.53
C ILE A 61 8.52 -0.90 4.76
N ALA A 62 9.19 -1.90 5.32
CA ALA A 62 10.62 -1.82 5.62
C ALA A 62 11.48 -1.62 4.37
N ARG A 63 11.09 -2.20 3.24
CA ARG A 63 11.76 -1.99 1.95
C ARG A 63 11.62 -0.54 1.49
N ALA A 64 10.41 0.02 1.53
CA ALA A 64 10.18 1.40 1.13
C ALA A 64 10.88 2.39 2.06
N GLU A 65 10.84 2.18 3.38
CA GLU A 65 11.59 2.99 4.36
C GLU A 65 13.09 2.98 4.09
N ARG A 66 13.67 1.81 3.75
CA ARG A 66 15.09 1.69 3.43
C ARG A 66 15.48 2.49 2.19
N ILE A 67 14.65 2.47 1.15
CA ILE A 67 14.93 3.19 -0.09
C ILE A 67 14.76 4.70 0.11
N LEU A 68 13.73 5.12 0.83
CA LEU A 68 13.43 6.54 1.05
C LEU A 68 14.30 7.18 2.14
N GLY A 69 14.92 6.39 3.02
CA GLY A 69 15.68 6.89 4.16
C GLY A 69 14.81 7.53 5.26
N ILE A 70 13.50 7.28 5.26
CA ILE A 70 12.54 7.82 6.22
C ILE A 70 11.67 6.72 6.81
N ARG A 71 11.04 6.99 7.96
CA ARG A 71 9.98 6.16 8.51
C ARG A 71 8.64 6.51 7.86
N LEU A 72 7.95 5.49 7.36
CA LEU A 72 6.58 5.59 6.84
C LEU A 72 5.55 5.25 7.92
N VAL A 73 5.93 4.42 8.90
CA VAL A 73 5.05 4.02 10.01
C VAL A 73 5.81 4.11 11.33
N GLU A 74 5.28 4.88 12.28
CA GLU A 74 5.82 4.93 13.62
C GLU A 74 5.29 3.78 14.48
N PRO A 75 6.17 3.02 15.16
CA PRO A 75 5.72 2.02 16.12
C PRO A 75 5.09 2.72 17.33
N ARG A 76 3.76 2.69 17.42
CA ARG A 76 3.07 3.09 18.63
C ARG A 76 3.27 2.00 19.68
N ARG A 77 3.91 2.32 20.82
CA ARG A 77 3.96 1.42 21.99
C ARG A 77 2.52 0.99 22.30
N GLY A 78 2.22 -0.31 22.21
CA GLY A 78 0.90 -0.84 22.46
C GLY A 78 0.34 -0.31 23.79
N GLY A 79 -0.92 0.12 23.78
CA GLY A 79 -1.64 0.38 25.04
C GLY A 79 -1.68 -0.90 25.87
N ARG A 80 -1.67 -0.74 27.20
CA ARG A 80 -1.66 -1.70 28.33
C ARG A 80 -2.08 -3.18 28.15
N SER A 81 -2.77 -3.57 27.09
CA SER A 81 -3.27 -4.93 26.82
C SER A 81 -2.49 -5.61 25.70
N GLY A 82 -1.20 -5.85 25.94
CA GLY A 82 -0.27 -6.45 24.97
C GLY A 82 -0.83 -7.65 24.19
N GLY A 83 -0.52 -7.65 22.91
CA GLY A 83 -0.39 -8.85 22.08
C GLY A 83 1.03 -8.90 21.54
#